data_AF-F2G4K1-F1
#
_entry.id   AF-F2G4K1-F1
#
_cell.length_a   1.000
_cell.length_b   1.000
_cell.length_c   1.000
_cell.angle_alpha   90.00
_cell.angle_beta   90.00
_cell.angle_gamma   90.00
#
_symmetry.space_group_name_H-M   'P 1'
#
loop_
_entity.id
_entity.type
_entity.pdbx_description
1 polymer ?
#
loop_
_entity_poly.entity_id
_entity_poly.type
_entity_poly.pdbx_seq_one_letter_code
_entity_poly.pdbx_strand_id
1 'polypeptide(L)'
;MKHIKVLTIASALLASSNAFAHGGAHGEVSVMEVIQAAQTTAKTLTFKNNGMSVGKLDTSWNKVAQGDFELVEATEREYIVKAINSENGETLFFSISKKGKVLNVEKATSFDKGHGHSH
;
A
#
# COMPACT_ATOMS: atom_id res chain seq x y z
N MET A 1 22.40 -10.89 56.05
CA MET A 1 23.07 -10.42 54.82
C MET A 1 23.51 -11.63 54.02
N LYS A 2 22.91 -11.89 52.84
CA LYS A 2 23.32 -13.00 51.97
C LYS A 2 23.02 -12.64 50.50
N HIS A 3 24.14 -12.44 49.79
CA HIS A 3 24.45 -12.39 48.37
C HIS A 3 23.34 -12.33 47.29
N ILE A 4 23.53 -11.31 46.45
CA ILE A 4 23.01 -10.97 45.11
C ILE A 4 22.95 -12.15 44.14
N LYS A 5 21.93 -12.15 43.25
CA LYS A 5 22.10 -12.32 41.79
C LYS A 5 20.85 -11.85 41.03
N VAL A 6 21.03 -10.72 40.35
CA VAL A 6 20.15 -10.15 39.32
C VAL A 6 20.02 -11.15 38.17
N LEU A 7 18.79 -11.43 37.72
CA LEU A 7 18.56 -12.09 36.43
C LEU A 7 17.72 -11.18 35.55
N THR A 8 18.42 -10.36 34.77
CA THR A 8 17.86 -9.53 33.70
C THR A 8 17.48 -10.44 32.53
N ILE A 9 16.19 -10.58 32.24
CA ILE A 9 15.74 -11.15 30.95
C ILE A 9 15.51 -9.97 30.01
N ALA A 10 16.54 -9.60 29.26
CA ALA A 10 16.41 -8.71 28.12
C ALA A 10 15.85 -9.53 26.96
N SER A 11 14.53 -9.49 26.75
CA SER A 11 13.90 -10.00 25.53
C SER A 11 14.30 -9.09 24.37
N ALA A 12 15.39 -9.44 23.69
CA ALA A 12 15.72 -8.86 22.40
C ALA A 12 14.70 -9.36 21.38
N LEU A 13 13.65 -8.56 21.13
CA LEU A 13 12.82 -8.70 19.94
C LEU A 13 13.71 -8.37 18.75
N LEU A 14 14.22 -9.41 18.09
CA LEU A 14 14.82 -9.30 16.77
C LEU A 14 13.68 -8.92 15.80
N ALA A 15 13.43 -7.62 15.67
CA ALA A 15 12.74 -7.10 14.51
C ALA A 15 13.67 -7.35 13.32
N SER A 16 13.44 -8.44 12.59
CA SER A 16 14.07 -8.68 11.29
C SER A 16 13.60 -7.55 10.38
N SER A 17 14.45 -6.53 10.20
CA SER A 17 14.28 -5.59 9.12
C SER A 17 14.47 -6.37 7.83
N ASN A 18 13.40 -6.48 7.04
CA ASN A 18 13.49 -6.96 5.67
C ASN A 18 14.31 -5.92 4.90
N ALA A 19 15.63 -6.08 4.87
CA ALA A 19 16.51 -5.34 3.99
C ALA A 19 16.17 -5.76 2.55
N PHE A 20 15.31 -4.99 1.90
CA PHE A 20 14.93 -5.20 0.51
C PHE A 20 16.15 -4.94 -0.38
N ALA A 21 16.69 -6.00 -0.96
CA ALA A 21 17.80 -5.92 -1.89
C ALA A 21 17.40 -5.06 -3.10
N HIS A 22 18.25 -4.09 -3.45
CA HIS A 22 18.04 -3.12 -4.52
C HIS A 22 18.13 -3.84 -5.88
N GLY A 23 17.01 -4.32 -6.40
CA GLY A 23 16.90 -4.93 -7.72
C GLY A 23 16.99 -3.87 -8.81
N GLY A 24 18.08 -3.88 -9.58
CA GLY A 24 18.38 -2.90 -10.60
C GLY A 24 17.46 -2.96 -11.81
N ALA A 25 16.84 -1.81 -12.10
CA ALA A 25 16.52 -1.33 -13.43
C ALA A 25 16.51 0.21 -13.32
N HIS A 26 17.39 0.90 -14.06
CA HIS A 26 17.60 2.36 -13.95
C HIS A 26 16.40 3.19 -14.50
N GLY A 27 15.19 2.95 -14.00
CA GLY A 27 13.98 3.68 -14.39
C GLY A 27 12.66 3.17 -13.80
N GLU A 28 12.61 2.02 -13.14
CA GLU A 28 11.42 1.53 -12.45
C GLU A 28 11.45 1.91 -10.97
N VAL A 29 10.30 2.37 -10.44
CA VAL A 29 10.17 2.66 -9.00
C VAL A 29 10.13 1.36 -8.19
N SER A 30 10.65 1.41 -6.96
CA SER A 30 10.60 0.27 -6.03
C SER A 30 9.16 -0.04 -5.60
N VAL A 31 8.90 -1.28 -5.19
CA VAL A 31 7.59 -1.70 -4.65
C VAL A 31 7.16 -0.81 -3.46
N MET A 32 8.11 -0.41 -2.62
CA MET A 32 7.84 0.47 -1.49
C MET A 32 7.38 1.87 -1.94
N GLU A 33 8.01 2.43 -2.98
CA GLU A 33 7.58 3.71 -3.56
C GLU A 33 6.19 3.61 -4.20
N VAL A 34 5.88 2.49 -4.86
CA VAL A 34 4.55 2.21 -5.41
C VAL A 34 3.49 2.17 -4.32
N ILE A 35 3.76 1.47 -3.21
CA ILE A 35 2.85 1.40 -2.05
C ILE A 35 2.68 2.80 -1.41
N GLN A 36 3.77 3.56 -1.25
CA GLN A 36 3.71 4.92 -0.71
C GLN A 36 2.91 5.88 -1.60
N ALA A 37 3.03 5.74 -2.92
CA ALA A 37 2.23 6.52 -3.88
C ALA A 37 0.73 6.20 -3.75
N ALA A 38 0.37 4.92 -3.58
CA ALA A 38 -1.01 4.51 -3.33
C ALA A 38 -1.56 5.12 -2.03
N GLN A 39 -0.82 4.99 -0.92
CA GLN A 39 -1.24 5.52 0.37
C GLN A 39 -1.37 7.05 0.35
N THR A 40 -0.42 7.75 -0.25
CA THR A 40 -0.44 9.21 -0.37
C THR A 40 -1.64 9.67 -1.19
N THR A 41 -1.98 8.94 -2.25
CA THR A 41 -3.15 9.22 -3.08
C THR A 41 -4.44 8.98 -2.30
N ALA A 42 -4.56 7.87 -1.55
CA ALA A 42 -5.72 7.60 -0.70
C ALA A 42 -5.96 8.75 0.30
N LYS A 43 -4.89 9.21 0.98
CA LYS A 43 -4.94 10.37 1.90
C LYS A 43 -5.39 11.63 1.18
N THR A 44 -4.82 11.93 0.02
CA THR A 44 -5.15 13.11 -0.79
C THR A 44 -6.63 13.11 -1.19
N LEU A 45 -7.15 11.95 -1.57
CA LEU A 45 -8.54 11.78 -1.98
C LEU A 45 -9.54 11.98 -0.84
N THR A 46 -9.12 11.93 0.43
CA THR A 46 -9.98 12.29 1.58
C THR A 46 -10.28 13.79 1.65
N PHE A 47 -9.41 14.62 1.06
CA PHE A 47 -9.58 16.07 1.07
C PHE A 47 -10.34 16.54 -0.18
N LYS A 48 -9.99 16.00 -1.36
CA LYS A 48 -10.56 16.40 -2.64
C LYS A 48 -10.61 15.25 -3.64
N ASN A 49 -11.59 15.26 -4.53
CA ASN A 49 -11.49 14.47 -5.75
C ASN A 49 -10.38 15.06 -6.64
N ASN A 50 -9.42 14.23 -7.06
CA ASN A 50 -8.32 14.65 -7.93
C ASN A 50 -8.45 14.08 -9.36
N GLY A 51 -9.69 13.87 -9.83
CA GLY A 51 -9.97 13.30 -11.16
C GLY A 51 -9.89 11.77 -11.20
N MET A 52 -9.97 11.10 -10.04
CA MET A 52 -9.92 9.64 -9.93
C MET A 52 -11.34 9.05 -10.02
N SER A 53 -11.49 7.85 -10.58
CA SER A 53 -12.80 7.20 -10.75
C SER A 53 -13.55 7.00 -9.43
N VAL A 54 -12.84 6.74 -8.32
CA VAL A 54 -13.44 6.58 -6.99
C VAL A 54 -14.04 7.87 -6.42
N GLY A 55 -13.65 9.03 -6.94
CA GLY A 55 -14.05 10.33 -6.43
C GLY A 55 -13.33 10.72 -5.13
N LYS A 56 -14.01 11.53 -4.29
CA LYS A 56 -13.52 11.87 -2.96
C LYS A 56 -13.77 10.70 -2.01
N LEU A 57 -12.77 10.33 -1.22
CA LEU A 57 -12.85 9.26 -0.23
C LEU A 57 -13.34 9.77 1.12
N ASP A 58 -13.88 8.86 1.92
CA ASP A 58 -14.19 9.13 3.32
C ASP A 58 -12.91 9.40 4.14
N THR A 59 -13.05 10.17 5.22
CA THR A 59 -11.92 10.59 6.07
C THR A 59 -11.19 9.44 6.77
N SER A 60 -11.83 8.27 6.95
CA SER A 60 -11.19 7.06 7.49
C SER A 60 -9.97 6.61 6.66
N TRP A 61 -9.95 6.88 5.35
CA TRP A 61 -8.81 6.57 4.49
C TRP A 61 -7.51 7.29 4.87
N ASN A 62 -7.58 8.35 5.68
CA ASN A 62 -6.39 9.03 6.18
C ASN A 62 -5.61 8.20 7.22
N LYS A 63 -6.28 7.24 7.87
CA LYS A 63 -5.69 6.40 8.93
C LYS A 63 -5.21 5.04 8.45
N VAL A 64 -5.56 4.63 7.22
CA VAL A 64 -5.19 3.33 6.66
C VAL A 64 -3.67 3.22 6.61
N ALA A 65 -3.13 2.20 7.27
CA ALA A 65 -1.70 2.05 7.48
C ALA A 65 -1.03 1.55 6.20
N GLN A 66 0.27 1.78 6.06
CA GLN A 66 1.00 1.33 4.87
C GLN A 66 0.94 -0.20 4.69
N GLY A 67 0.88 -0.95 5.80
CA GLY A 67 0.75 -2.42 5.78
C GLY A 67 -0.59 -2.93 5.25
N ASP A 68 -1.61 -2.07 5.15
CA ASP A 68 -2.91 -2.40 4.56
C ASP A 68 -2.94 -2.22 3.04
N PHE A 69 -1.80 -1.84 2.44
CA PHE A 69 -1.60 -1.72 1.00
C PHE A 69 -0.71 -2.85 0.51
N GLU A 70 -1.15 -3.56 -0.52
CA GLU A 70 -0.50 -4.73 -1.06
C GLU A 70 -0.37 -4.61 -2.58
N LEU A 71 0.83 -4.81 -3.11
CA LEU A 71 1.01 -4.98 -4.56
C LEU A 71 0.43 -6.35 -4.96
N VAL A 72 -0.64 -6.36 -5.74
CA VAL A 72 -1.33 -7.59 -6.17
C VAL A 72 -1.00 -7.97 -7.62
N GLU A 73 -0.54 -7.03 -8.43
CA GLU A 73 -0.13 -7.29 -9.81
C GLU A 73 0.98 -6.33 -10.26
N ALA A 74 1.90 -6.85 -11.07
CA ALA A 74 2.91 -6.06 -11.76
C ALA A 74 2.99 -6.52 -13.22
N THR A 75 2.52 -5.68 -14.14
CA THR A 75 2.58 -5.92 -15.60
C THR A 75 3.77 -5.19 -16.20
N GLU A 76 3.92 -5.23 -17.53
CA GLU A 76 4.91 -4.40 -18.24
C GLU A 76 4.55 -2.90 -18.19
N ARG A 77 3.27 -2.55 -18.00
CA ARG A 77 2.77 -1.17 -18.12
C ARG A 77 2.54 -0.49 -16.77
N GLU A 78 2.12 -1.26 -15.78
CA GLU A 78 1.68 -0.72 -14.50
C GLU A 78 1.78 -1.73 -13.35
N TYR A 79 1.63 -1.19 -12.16
CA TYR A 79 1.45 -1.88 -10.91
C TYR A 79 0.00 -1.72 -10.46
N ILE A 80 -0.58 -2.78 -9.92
CA ILE A 80 -1.88 -2.73 -9.23
C ILE A 80 -1.65 -2.93 -7.74
N VAL A 81 -1.99 -1.90 -6.95
CA VAL A 81 -2.01 -1.99 -5.49
C VAL A 81 -3.45 -2.13 -5.02
N LYS A 82 -3.70 -3.10 -4.14
CA LYS A 82 -4.97 -3.26 -3.42
C LYS A 82 -4.81 -2.66 -2.03
N ALA A 83 -5.83 -1.96 -1.55
CA ALA A 83 -5.89 -1.50 -0.17
C ALA A 83 -7.25 -1.78 0.46
N ILE A 84 -7.25 -2.14 1.74
CA ILE A 84 -8.47 -2.42 2.50
C ILE A 84 -8.56 -1.45 3.67
N ASN A 85 -9.67 -0.72 3.77
CA ASN A 85 -9.98 0.09 4.93
C ASN A 85 -10.78 -0.73 5.93
N SER A 86 -10.14 -1.14 7.02
CA SER A 86 -10.77 -1.98 8.05
C SER A 86 -11.86 -1.27 8.86
N GLU A 87 -11.88 0.07 8.88
CA GLU A 87 -12.92 0.84 9.59
C GLU A 87 -14.29 0.70 8.88
N ASN A 88 -14.33 0.55 7.56
CA ASN A 88 -15.57 0.54 6.78
C ASN A 88 -15.70 -0.64 5.79
N GLY A 89 -14.69 -1.51 5.70
CA GLY A 89 -14.66 -2.67 4.80
C GLY A 89 -14.46 -2.33 3.33
N GLU A 90 -14.19 -1.07 2.97
CA GLU A 90 -14.02 -0.67 1.58
C GLU A 90 -12.67 -1.15 1.03
N THR A 91 -12.70 -1.73 -0.17
CA THR A 91 -11.51 -2.17 -0.91
C THR A 91 -11.32 -1.31 -2.15
N LEU A 92 -10.10 -0.78 -2.31
CA LEU A 92 -9.71 0.03 -3.46
C LEU A 92 -8.54 -0.59 -4.21
N PHE A 93 -8.51 -0.35 -5.52
CA PHE A 93 -7.44 -0.71 -6.42
C PHE A 93 -6.82 0.55 -7.01
N PHE A 94 -5.49 0.60 -7.01
CA PHE A 94 -4.69 1.73 -7.50
C PHE A 94 -3.87 1.26 -8.68
N SER A 95 -4.15 1.80 -9.87
CA SER A 95 -3.32 1.58 -11.06
C SER A 95 -2.19 2.60 -11.07
N ILE A 96 -0.94 2.14 -11.10
CA ILE A 96 0.24 2.97 -10.91
C ILE A 96 1.23 2.69 -12.04
N SER A 97 1.60 3.71 -12.81
CA SER A 97 2.59 3.56 -13.89
C SER A 97 3.94 3.05 -13.36
N LYS A 98 4.77 2.49 -14.25
CA LYS A 98 6.16 2.10 -13.94
C LYS A 98 7.06 3.21 -13.39
N LYS A 99 6.63 4.47 -13.54
CA LYS A 99 7.29 5.66 -13.00
C LYS A 99 6.73 6.12 -11.64
N GLY A 100 5.84 5.35 -11.01
CA GLY A 100 5.26 5.66 -9.70
C GLY A 100 4.09 6.65 -9.70
N LYS A 101 3.66 7.16 -10.87
CA LYS A 101 2.45 7.99 -10.95
C LYS A 101 1.19 7.14 -10.83
N VAL A 102 0.32 7.47 -9.87
CA VAL A 102 -1.04 6.88 -9.78
C VAL A 102 -1.89 7.39 -10.95
N LEU A 103 -2.39 6.46 -11.76
CA LEU A 103 -3.16 6.70 -12.97
C LEU A 103 -4.66 6.71 -12.69
N ASN A 104 -5.13 5.79 -11.85
CA ASN A 104 -6.53 5.70 -11.45
C ASN A 104 -6.68 5.06 -10.06
N VAL A 105 -7.83 5.27 -9.44
CA VAL A 105 -8.26 4.58 -8.22
C VAL A 105 -9.71 4.14 -8.39
N GLU A 106 -9.98 2.87 -8.14
CA GLU A 106 -11.28 2.24 -8.35
C GLU A 106 -11.72 1.41 -7.15
N LYS A 107 -13.04 1.29 -6.95
CA LYS A 107 -13.59 0.30 -6.01
C LYS A 107 -13.53 -1.08 -6.64
N ALA A 108 -13.49 -2.12 -5.80
CA ALA A 108 -13.49 -3.52 -6.25
C ALA A 108 -14.56 -3.80 -7.33
N THR A 109 -15.80 -3.36 -7.11
CA THR A 109 -16.92 -3.58 -8.04
C THR A 109 -16.76 -2.96 -9.43
N SER A 110 -15.96 -1.90 -9.56
CA SER A 110 -15.64 -1.27 -10.85
C SER A 110 -14.39 -1.90 -11.47
N PHE A 111 -13.38 -2.19 -10.65
CA PHE A 111 -12.13 -2.79 -11.07
C PHE A 111 -12.36 -4.15 -11.76
N ASP A 112 -13.17 -5.04 -11.15
CA ASP A 112 -13.46 -6.37 -11.69
C ASP A 112 -14.10 -6.32 -13.09
N LYS A 113 -14.94 -5.31 -13.36
CA LYS A 113 -15.61 -5.13 -14.65
C LYS A 113 -14.66 -4.67 -15.76
N GLY A 114 -13.61 -3.92 -15.40
CA GLY A 114 -12.62 -3.40 -16.33
C GLY A 114 -11.42 -4.32 -16.55
N HIS A 115 -11.10 -5.15 -15.56
CA HIS A 115 -9.92 -6.03 -15.56
C HIS A 115 -10.25 -7.51 -15.78
N GLY A 116 -11.53 -7.90 -15.69
CA GLY A 116 -11.97 -9.29 -15.77
C GLY A 116 -12.87 -9.60 -16.96
N HIS A 117 -12.36 -9.51 -18.19
CA HIS A 117 -12.93 -10.24 -19.33
C HIS A 117 -11.83 -10.72 -20.29
N SER A 118 -11.18 -11.82 -19.93
CA SER A 118 -10.78 -12.83 -20.91
C SER A 118 -11.61 -14.08 -20.60
N HIS A 119 -12.71 -14.24 -21.32
CA HIS A 119 -13.35 -15.55 -21.49
C HIS A 119 -12.66 -16.27 -22.64
#